data_AF-A0AAX3RYG7-F1
#
_entry.id   AF-A0AAX3RYG7-F1
#
_cell.length_a   1.000
_cell.length_b   1.000
_cell.length_c   1.000
_cell.angle_alpha   90.00
_cell.angle_beta   90.00
_cell.angle_gamma   90.00
#
_symmetry.space_group_name_H-M   'P 1'
#
loop_
_entity.id
_entity.type
_entity.pdbx_description
1 polymer ?
#
loop_
_entity_poly.entity_id
_entity_poly.type
_entity_poly.pdbx_seq_one_letter_code
_entity_poly.pdbx_strand_id
1 'polypeptide(L)'
;MEKFSQEVLRIEHFVLRVLRFYFISLLVFFLGLLPGILGFYVIEGHSLMESMLNALSMLSGQSIEPAPITQGGRFFIAIYGLFLQSVFIISIGLIVTPFLHRILHKWHLEDN
;
A
#
# COMPACT_ATOMS: atom_id res chain seq x y z
N MET A 1 -4.82 45.03 -16.91
CA MET A 1 -5.05 44.71 -15.48
C MET A 1 -5.81 43.39 -15.45
N GLU A 2 -5.14 42.31 -15.86
CA GLU A 2 -5.77 41.03 -16.17
C GLU A 2 -5.26 39.95 -15.21
N LYS A 3 -6.22 39.31 -14.53
CA LYS A 3 -6.14 37.96 -13.97
C LYS A 3 -4.89 37.63 -13.14
N PHE A 4 -4.70 38.35 -12.04
CA PHE A 4 -3.92 37.86 -10.89
C PHE A 4 -4.66 36.76 -10.09
N SER A 5 -5.67 36.12 -10.67
CA SER A 5 -6.23 34.85 -10.19
C SER A 5 -5.30 33.69 -10.56
N GLN A 6 -4.01 33.82 -10.26
CA GLN A 6 -3.18 32.65 -10.00
C GLN A 6 -3.78 32.00 -8.75
N GLU A 7 -4.80 31.19 -9.00
CA GLU A 7 -5.47 30.34 -8.06
C GLU A 7 -4.39 29.64 -7.26
N VAL A 8 -4.25 30.06 -6.01
CA VAL A 8 -3.75 29.22 -4.94
C VAL A 8 -4.52 27.92 -5.09
N LEU A 9 -3.94 26.93 -5.79
CA LEU A 9 -4.53 25.66 -6.18
C LEU A 9 -5.65 25.32 -5.21
N ARG A 10 -6.89 25.61 -5.61
CA ARG A 10 -8.05 25.65 -4.72
C ARG A 10 -7.97 24.41 -3.86
N ILE A 11 -7.86 24.56 -2.53
CA ILE A 11 -7.49 23.48 -1.60
C ILE A 11 -8.29 22.20 -1.89
N GLU A 12 -9.54 22.38 -2.31
CA GLU A 12 -10.45 21.38 -2.89
C GLU A 12 -9.83 20.44 -3.93
N HIS A 13 -9.16 20.96 -4.97
CA HIS A 13 -8.53 20.14 -6.02
C HIS A 13 -7.33 19.34 -5.49
N PHE A 14 -6.58 19.93 -4.56
CA PHE A 14 -5.49 19.23 -3.89
C PHE A 14 -6.02 18.11 -2.99
N VAL A 15 -7.06 18.37 -2.21
CA VAL A 15 -7.73 17.36 -1.37
C VAL A 15 -8.28 16.22 -2.23
N LEU A 16 -8.94 16.51 -3.34
CA LEU A 16 -9.44 15.48 -4.26
C LEU A 16 -8.31 14.62 -4.83
N ARG A 17 -7.16 15.23 -5.14
CA ARG A 17 -5.96 14.50 -5.59
C ARG A 17 -5.43 13.59 -4.47
N VAL A 18 -5.29 14.08 -3.25
CA VAL A 18 -4.85 13.28 -2.09
C VAL A 18 -5.80 12.11 -1.86
N LEU A 19 -7.11 12.34 -1.85
CA LEU A 19 -8.11 11.28 -1.70
C LEU A 19 -8.01 10.23 -2.80
N ARG A 20 -7.85 10.64 -4.06
CA ARG A 20 -7.66 9.72 -5.18
C ARG A 20 -6.43 8.83 -4.98
N PHE A 21 -5.28 9.40 -4.64
CA PHE A 21 -4.06 8.62 -4.39
C PHE A 21 -4.20 7.71 -3.16
N TYR A 22 -4.89 8.17 -2.13
CA TYR A 22 -5.22 7.36 -0.96
C TYR A 22 -6.08 6.14 -1.33
N PHE A 23 -7.18 6.31 -2.09
CA PHE A 23 -8.00 5.18 -2.53
C PHE A 23 -7.24 4.23 -3.46
N ILE A 24 -6.40 4.74 -4.36
CA ILE A 24 -5.53 3.91 -5.21
C ILE A 24 -4.57 3.10 -4.34
N SER A 25 -3.93 3.72 -3.32
CA SER A 25 -3.02 3.00 -2.41
C SER A 25 -3.74 1.91 -1.61
N LEU A 26 -4.95 2.17 -1.13
CA LEU A 26 -5.75 1.16 -0.44
C LEU A 26 -6.08 -0.01 -1.37
N LEU A 27 -6.49 0.29 -2.61
CA LEU A 27 -6.79 -0.75 -3.59
C LEU A 27 -5.55 -1.61 -3.88
N VAL A 28 -4.40 -1.00 -4.10
CA VAL A 28 -3.12 -1.71 -4.33
C VAL A 28 -2.78 -2.59 -3.12
N PHE A 29 -2.89 -2.05 -1.90
CA PHE A 29 -2.62 -2.79 -0.68
C PHE A 29 -3.56 -3.99 -0.50
N PHE A 30 -4.88 -3.79 -0.61
CA PHE A 30 -5.86 -4.87 -0.44
C PHE A 30 -5.77 -5.93 -1.54
N LEU A 31 -5.47 -5.54 -2.78
CA LEU A 31 -5.20 -6.51 -3.85
C LEU A 31 -3.94 -7.33 -3.56
N GLY A 32 -2.91 -6.72 -2.97
CA GLY A 32 -1.69 -7.43 -2.54
C GLY A 32 -1.89 -8.37 -1.35
N LEU A 33 -2.95 -8.19 -0.56
CA LEU A 33 -3.32 -9.13 0.50
C LEU A 33 -3.93 -10.44 -0.04
N LEU A 34 -4.63 -10.37 -1.18
CA LEU A 34 -5.37 -11.53 -1.73
C LEU A 34 -4.48 -12.77 -1.99
N PRO A 35 -3.27 -12.66 -2.57
CA PRO A 35 -2.37 -13.80 -2.71
C PRO A 35 -2.01 -14.46 -1.38
N GLY A 36 -1.89 -13.68 -0.31
CA GLY A 36 -1.64 -14.16 1.06
C GLY A 36 -2.76 -15.06 1.55
N ILE A 37 -3.97 -14.50 1.51
CA ILE A 37 -5.20 -15.18 1.94
C ILE A 37 -5.39 -16.48 1.16
N LEU A 38 -5.24 -16.44 -0.17
CA LEU A 38 -5.38 -17.61 -1.02
C LEU A 38 -4.28 -18.66 -0.76
N GLY A 39 -3.03 -18.24 -0.57
CA GLY A 39 -1.93 -19.15 -0.31
C GLY A 39 -2.05 -19.85 1.04
N PHE A 40 -2.40 -19.14 2.12
CA PHE A 40 -2.67 -19.78 3.42
C PHE A 40 -3.85 -20.76 3.34
N TYR A 41 -4.90 -20.39 2.62
CA TYR A 41 -6.08 -21.24 2.47
C TYR A 41 -5.78 -22.51 1.66
N VAL A 42 -5.06 -22.40 0.54
CA VAL A 42 -4.84 -23.51 -0.40
C VAL A 42 -3.62 -24.36 -0.05
N ILE A 43 -2.50 -23.74 0.38
CA ILE A 43 -1.22 -24.42 0.59
C ILE A 43 -1.15 -25.04 2.00
N GLU A 44 -1.61 -24.30 3.01
CA GLU A 44 -1.55 -24.73 4.42
C GLU A 44 -2.92 -25.16 4.96
N GLY A 45 -4.00 -25.02 4.20
CA GLY A 45 -5.33 -25.46 4.61
C GLY A 45 -5.94 -24.64 5.75
N HIS A 46 -5.45 -23.42 5.98
CA HIS A 46 -6.00 -22.53 7.01
C HIS A 46 -7.44 -22.16 6.65
N SER A 47 -8.30 -21.91 7.65
CA SER A 47 -9.61 -21.31 7.42
C SER A 47 -9.46 -19.91 6.80
N LEU A 48 -10.53 -19.39 6.20
CA LEU A 48 -10.49 -18.03 5.61
C LEU A 48 -10.12 -16.96 6.65
N MET A 49 -10.64 -17.08 7.87
CA MET A 49 -10.35 -16.16 8.97
C MET A 49 -8.88 -16.21 9.38
N GLU A 50 -8.34 -17.43 9.58
CA GLU A 50 -6.91 -17.63 9.88
C GLU A 50 -6.02 -17.14 8.74
N SER A 51 -6.43 -17.35 7.50
CA SER A 51 -5.69 -16.90 6.32
C SER A 51 -5.60 -15.38 6.23
N MET A 52 -6.72 -14.68 6.51
CA MET A 52 -6.75 -13.22 6.59
C MET A 52 -5.90 -12.69 7.73
N LEU A 53 -6.03 -13.27 8.93
CA LEU A 53 -5.24 -12.89 10.09
C LEU A 53 -3.74 -13.08 9.83
N ASN A 54 -3.33 -14.23 9.29
CA ASN A 54 -1.93 -14.53 9.03
C ASN A 54 -1.33 -13.66 7.92
N ALA A 55 -2.08 -13.36 6.85
CA ALA A 55 -1.62 -12.41 5.83
C ALA A 55 -1.37 -11.01 6.42
N LEU A 56 -2.21 -10.56 7.36
CA LEU A 56 -2.01 -9.30 8.07
C LEU A 56 -0.87 -9.37 9.10
N SER A 57 -0.72 -10.50 9.80
CA SER A 57 0.37 -10.72 10.77
C SER A 57 1.74 -10.48 10.14
N MET A 58 1.92 -10.90 8.88
CA MET A 58 3.15 -10.71 8.11
C MET A 58 3.55 -9.25 7.92
N LEU A 59 2.60 -8.31 7.97
CA LEU A 59 2.90 -6.88 7.96
C LEU A 59 3.40 -6.38 9.32
N SER A 60 2.81 -6.89 10.40
CA SER A 60 3.14 -6.48 11.78
C SER A 60 4.39 -7.17 12.36
N GLY A 61 4.91 -8.20 11.68
CA GLY A 61 5.99 -9.04 12.21
C GLY A 61 5.53 -10.04 13.27
N GLN A 62 4.22 -10.18 13.47
CA GLN A 62 3.67 -11.24 14.32
C GLN A 62 3.88 -12.61 13.67
N SER A 63 4.04 -13.62 14.51
CA SER A 63 4.15 -15.01 14.10
C SER A 63 2.89 -15.47 13.36
N ILE A 64 3.07 -16.41 12.43
CA ILE A 64 1.98 -17.05 11.69
C ILE A 64 1.47 -18.22 12.54
N GLU A 65 0.17 -18.25 12.80
CA GLU A 65 -0.50 -19.28 13.59
C GLU A 65 -1.76 -19.81 12.86
N PRO A 66 -1.86 -21.12 12.61
CA PRO A 66 -0.85 -22.14 12.91
C PRO A 66 0.39 -21.99 12.04
N ALA A 67 1.54 -22.40 12.58
CA ALA A 67 2.81 -22.32 11.87
C ALA A 67 2.82 -23.26 10.63
N PRO A 68 3.53 -22.89 9.55
CA PRO A 68 3.52 -23.63 8.30
C PRO A 68 4.24 -24.98 8.44
N ILE A 69 3.54 -26.05 8.14
CA ILE A 69 4.06 -27.42 8.30
C ILE A 69 4.61 -27.97 6.99
N THR A 70 4.16 -27.47 5.83
CA THR A 70 4.61 -27.96 4.53
C THR A 70 5.87 -27.24 4.06
N GLN A 71 6.70 -27.92 3.25
CA GLN A 71 7.83 -27.24 2.60
C GLN A 71 7.34 -26.13 1.66
N GLY A 72 6.22 -26.37 0.96
CA GLY A 72 5.61 -25.39 0.06
C GLY A 72 5.17 -24.12 0.77
N GLY A 73 4.53 -24.22 1.93
CA GLY A 73 4.11 -23.05 2.72
C GLY A 73 5.27 -22.24 3.26
N ARG A 74 6.37 -22.89 3.68
CA ARG A 74 7.59 -22.17 4.09
C ARG A 74 8.17 -21.32 2.96
N PHE A 75 8.26 -21.88 1.75
CA PHE A 75 8.70 -21.11 0.57
C PHE A 75 7.71 -20.02 0.19
N PHE A 76 6.42 -20.33 0.23
CA PHE A 76 5.35 -19.36 -0.05
C PHE A 76 5.47 -18.15 0.88
N ILE A 77 5.59 -18.35 2.19
CA ILE A 77 5.68 -17.26 3.17
C ILE A 77 6.94 -16.42 2.97
N ALA A 78 8.07 -17.03 2.64
CA ALA A 78 9.29 -16.28 2.34
C ALA A 78 9.11 -15.33 1.15
N ILE A 79 8.53 -15.84 0.05
CA ILE A 79 8.31 -15.06 -1.18
C ILE A 79 7.19 -14.03 -0.98
N TYR A 80 6.05 -14.48 -0.43
CA TYR A 80 4.89 -13.64 -0.19
C TYR A 80 5.19 -12.53 0.82
N GLY A 81 6.01 -12.80 1.85
CA GLY A 81 6.42 -11.78 2.81
C GLY A 81 7.23 -10.67 2.18
N LEU A 82 8.16 -10.99 1.28
CA LEU A 82 8.90 -9.98 0.52
C LEU A 82 7.95 -9.17 -0.40
N PHE A 83 7.04 -9.86 -1.08
CA PHE A 83 6.03 -9.23 -1.93
C PHE A 83 5.12 -8.28 -1.16
N LEU A 84 4.54 -8.72 -0.04
CA LEU A 84 3.60 -7.93 0.76
C LEU A 84 4.28 -6.70 1.37
N GLN A 85 5.52 -6.84 1.86
CA GLN A 85 6.30 -5.69 2.34
C GLN A 85 6.58 -4.68 1.22
N SER A 86 6.89 -5.16 0.02
CA SER A 86 7.09 -4.28 -1.15
C SER A 86 5.80 -3.54 -1.52
N VAL A 87 4.67 -4.25 -1.56
CA VAL A 87 3.34 -3.66 -1.80
C VAL A 87 3.02 -2.60 -0.75
N PHE A 88 3.34 -2.85 0.53
CA PHE A 88 3.13 -1.88 1.60
C PHE A 88 3.96 -0.61 1.40
N ILE A 89 5.26 -0.73 1.08
CA ILE A 89 6.13 0.41 0.79
C ILE A 89 5.62 1.21 -0.43
N ILE A 90 5.22 0.52 -1.49
CA ILE A 90 4.62 1.15 -2.68
C ILE A 90 3.35 1.92 -2.31
N SER A 91 2.50 1.34 -1.46
CA SER A 91 1.26 1.96 -1.00
C SER A 91 1.53 3.25 -0.22
N ILE A 92 2.52 3.26 0.67
CA ILE A 92 2.98 4.48 1.35
C ILE A 92 3.49 5.51 0.34
N GLY A 93 4.32 5.08 -0.62
CA GLY A 93 4.84 5.96 -1.67
C GLY A 93 3.73 6.64 -2.47
N LEU A 94 2.65 5.92 -2.79
CA LEU A 94 1.47 6.47 -3.47
C LEU A 94 0.77 7.54 -2.62
N ILE A 95 0.60 7.32 -1.32
CA ILE A 95 0.02 8.31 -0.40
C ILE A 95 0.86 9.59 -0.35
N VAL A 96 2.19 9.44 -0.33
CA VAL A 96 3.14 10.55 -0.20
C VAL A 96 3.34 11.33 -1.52
N THR A 97 3.14 10.67 -2.67
CA THR A 97 3.32 11.23 -4.03
C THR A 97 2.73 12.63 -4.24
N PRO A 98 1.43 12.91 -3.96
CA PRO A 98 0.86 14.24 -4.20
C PRO A 98 1.49 15.35 -3.34
N PHE A 99 2.03 15.01 -2.18
CA PHE A 99 2.72 15.98 -1.30
C PHE A 99 4.11 16.30 -1.83
N LEU A 100 4.90 15.27 -2.18
CA LEU A 100 6.23 15.46 -2.77
C LEU A 100 6.16 16.25 -4.07
N HIS A 101 5.21 15.92 -4.95
CA HIS A 101 5.02 16.67 -6.19
C HIS A 101 4.68 18.14 -5.92
N ARG A 102 3.91 18.45 -4.86
CA ARG A 102 3.59 19.84 -4.49
C ARG A 102 4.81 20.59 -3.94
N ILE A 103 5.63 19.93 -3.14
CA ILE A 103 6.86 20.52 -2.57
C ILE A 103 7.87 20.80 -3.69
N LEU A 104 8.14 19.83 -4.54
CA LEU A 104 9.09 19.96 -5.65
C LEU A 104 8.69 21.05 -6.65
N HIS A 105 7.39 21.15 -6.94
CA HIS A 105 6.87 22.21 -7.82
C HIS A 105 6.96 23.60 -7.16
N LYS A 106 6.85 23.71 -5.83
CA LYS A 106 7.07 25.00 -5.15
C LYS A 106 8.54 25.41 -5.19
N TRP A 107 9.46 24.49 -4.93
CA TRP A 107 10.90 24.79 -4.94
C TRP A 107 11.40 25.21 -6.32
N HIS A 108 11.00 24.54 -7.41
CA HIS A 108 11.39 24.95 -8.78
C HIS A 108 10.83 26.32 -9.20
N LEU A 109 9.78 26.81 -8.53
CA LEU A 109 9.24 28.15 -8.76
C LEU A 109 9.93 29.22 -7.91
N GLU A 110 10.62 28.85 -6.84
CA GLU A 110 11.41 29.76 -5.99
C GLU A 110 12.84 29.95 -6.54
N ASP A 111 13.33 29.01 -7.35
CA ASP A 111 14.63 29.07 -8.04
C ASP A 111 14.61 29.88 -9.37
N ASN A 112 13.47 30.49 -9.74
CA ASN A 112 13.33 31.45 -10.86
C ASN A 112 12.81 32.80 -10.36
#